data_AF-A0A4V3J771-F1
#
_entry.id   AF-A0A4V3J771-F1
#
_cell.length_a   1.000
_cell.length_b   1.000
_cell.length_c   1.000
_cell.angle_alpha   90.00
_cell.angle_beta   90.00
_cell.angle_gamma   90.00
#
_symmetry.space_group_name_H-M   'P 1'
#
loop_
_entity.id
_entity.type
_entity.pdbx_description
1 polymer ?
#
loop_
_entity_poly.entity_id
_entity_poly.type
_entity_poly.pdbx_seq_one_letter_code
_entity_poly.pdbx_strand_id
1 'polypeptide(L)'
;MTMKKIVRTVGVLAAAAGLVALSNPAHAAGDVYQGTGWRILNGRGIQSLSPDPYVIHLVKPKASETKLTAAQTKTAESQLRAQLKKTAAQLTAITGTKFTLAGGYHKEQNACSTAERHVITVGVKYRPFMPGNKPGYSQAHPCSASGNKSAWGGWIWVDSEYWKPGDYAIGPARISNMMSHEIGHSIGLDHANVDGPDANKTVDPFECVSNSSKDTPVMCSPNGGHGRAKGGSEARVKKYAGQYTKWDIAGLKALKANFSR
;
A
#
# COMPACT_ATOMS: atom_id res chain seq x y z
N MET A 1 -28.06 -70.69 54.87
CA MET A 1 -28.33 -69.37 54.27
C MET A 1 -27.02 -68.84 53.69
N THR A 2 -26.81 -68.98 52.37
CA THR A 2 -26.83 -67.88 51.37
C THR A 2 -25.66 -66.89 51.59
N MET A 3 -24.71 -66.60 50.70
CA MET A 3 -24.50 -66.88 49.27
C MET A 3 -23.01 -66.57 48.95
N LYS A 4 -22.43 -67.29 47.98
CA LYS A 4 -21.10 -67.07 47.38
C LYS A 4 -20.95 -65.68 46.75
N LYS A 5 -19.75 -65.10 46.78
CA LYS A 5 -19.25 -64.26 45.67
C LYS A 5 -17.81 -64.62 45.29
N ILE A 6 -17.69 -65.15 44.08
CA ILE A 6 -16.48 -65.35 43.27
C ILE A 6 -16.34 -64.12 42.38
N VAL A 7 -15.19 -63.43 42.37
CA VAL A 7 -14.72 -62.59 41.25
C VAL A 7 -13.19 -62.56 41.30
N ARG A 8 -12.50 -63.42 40.54
CA ARG A 8 -11.85 -63.17 39.23
C ARG A 8 -10.74 -62.09 39.23
N THR A 9 -9.50 -62.59 39.25
CA THR A 9 -8.27 -61.93 38.80
C THR A 9 -8.33 -61.70 37.29
N VAL A 10 -8.01 -60.48 36.84
CA VAL A 10 -7.61 -60.21 35.44
C VAL A 10 -6.50 -59.15 35.48
N GLY A 11 -5.28 -59.56 35.11
CA GLY A 11 -4.20 -58.65 34.78
C GLY A 11 -4.43 -57.99 33.42
N VAL A 12 -3.94 -56.77 33.25
CA VAL A 12 -3.87 -56.13 31.94
C VAL A 12 -2.44 -55.65 31.70
N LEU A 13 -1.94 -56.09 30.55
CA LEU A 13 -0.62 -55.88 29.98
C LEU A 13 -0.27 -54.40 29.82
N ALA A 14 1.02 -54.11 29.99
CA ALA A 14 1.67 -52.93 29.43
C ALA A 14 1.57 -52.95 27.90
N ALA A 15 1.03 -51.87 27.32
CA ALA A 15 1.13 -51.58 25.90
C ALA A 15 1.76 -50.20 25.74
N ALA A 16 3.05 -50.19 25.42
CA ALA A 16 3.75 -49.02 24.90
C ALA A 16 3.22 -48.74 23.49
N ALA A 17 2.22 -47.86 23.38
CA ALA A 17 1.79 -47.32 22.10
C ALA A 17 2.68 -46.11 21.77
N GLY A 18 3.51 -46.28 20.74
CA GLY A 18 4.39 -45.24 20.24
C GLY A 18 3.62 -43.97 19.88
N LEU A 19 4.03 -42.85 20.48
CA LEU A 19 3.77 -41.53 19.93
C LEU A 19 4.57 -41.41 18.63
N VAL A 20 3.97 -41.84 17.52
CA VAL A 20 4.32 -41.29 16.21
C VAL A 20 3.86 -39.84 16.28
N ALA A 21 4.80 -38.96 16.64
CA ALA A 21 4.65 -37.54 16.45
C ALA A 21 4.28 -37.33 14.98
N LEU A 22 3.02 -36.99 14.73
CA LEU A 22 2.59 -36.45 13.46
C LEU A 22 3.31 -35.11 13.30
N SER A 23 4.53 -35.16 12.78
CA SER A 23 5.14 -34.05 12.08
C SER A 23 4.27 -33.82 10.85
N ASN A 24 3.14 -33.14 11.05
CA ASN A 24 2.48 -32.48 9.95
C ASN A 24 3.56 -31.58 9.33
N PRO A 25 3.96 -31.77 8.07
CA PRO A 25 4.69 -30.72 7.40
C PRO A 25 3.74 -29.52 7.46
N ALA A 26 4.13 -28.48 8.20
CA ALA A 26 3.46 -27.19 8.13
C ALA A 26 3.42 -26.87 6.64
N HIS A 27 2.25 -27.03 6.02
CA HIS A 27 2.07 -26.65 4.64
C HIS A 27 2.43 -25.17 4.63
N ALA A 28 3.53 -24.84 3.95
CA ALA A 28 3.91 -23.47 3.73
C ALA A 28 2.70 -22.83 3.07
N ALA A 29 1.91 -22.08 3.85
CA ALA A 29 0.77 -21.36 3.31
C ALA A 29 1.29 -20.58 2.11
N GLY A 30 0.69 -20.81 0.94
CA GLY A 30 1.10 -20.15 -0.30
C GLY A 30 1.05 -18.63 -0.15
N ASP A 31 1.59 -17.93 -1.14
CA ASP A 31 1.54 -16.47 -1.19
C ASP A 31 0.12 -15.94 -1.00
N VAL A 32 -0.02 -14.91 -0.17
CA VAL A 32 -1.30 -14.27 0.09
C VAL A 32 -1.34 -12.96 -0.67
N TYR A 33 -2.25 -12.86 -1.65
CA TYR A 33 -2.35 -11.69 -2.53
C TYR A 33 -3.50 -10.75 -2.20
N GLN A 34 -4.37 -11.10 -1.25
CA GLN A 34 -5.46 -10.23 -0.82
C GLN A 34 -5.95 -10.59 0.58
N GLY A 35 -6.61 -9.63 1.22
CA GLY A 35 -7.32 -9.81 2.47
C GLY A 35 -8.31 -8.67 2.69
N THR A 36 -8.90 -8.60 3.89
CA THR A 36 -9.84 -7.54 4.22
C THR A 36 -9.18 -6.16 4.06
N GLY A 37 -9.65 -5.37 3.09
CA GLY A 37 -9.19 -4.00 2.86
C GLY A 37 -7.80 -3.85 2.24
N TRP A 38 -7.21 -4.91 1.68
CA TRP A 38 -5.95 -4.80 0.96
C TRP A 38 -5.83 -5.85 -0.15
N ARG A 39 -5.07 -5.51 -1.19
CA ARG A 39 -4.73 -6.39 -2.31
C ARG A 39 -3.29 -6.10 -2.77
N ILE A 40 -2.60 -7.13 -3.24
CA ILE A 40 -1.28 -7.03 -3.88
C ILE A 40 -1.47 -6.80 -5.37
N LEU A 41 -0.63 -5.96 -5.97
CA LEU A 41 -0.62 -5.56 -7.37
C LEU A 41 -0.04 -6.65 -8.29
N ASN A 42 -0.53 -7.87 -8.12
CA ASN A 42 -0.14 -9.04 -8.91
C ASN A 42 -0.53 -8.89 -10.39
N GLY A 43 -1.60 -8.14 -10.70
CA GLY A 43 -1.99 -7.79 -12.07
C GLY A 43 -0.95 -6.96 -12.83
N ARG A 44 0.03 -6.34 -12.13
CA ARG A 44 1.22 -5.72 -12.74
C ARG A 44 2.52 -6.49 -12.47
N GLY A 45 2.40 -7.78 -12.14
CA GLY A 45 3.55 -8.67 -11.95
C GLY A 45 4.30 -8.49 -10.62
N ILE A 46 3.80 -7.66 -9.69
CA ILE A 46 4.39 -7.53 -8.35
C ILE A 46 3.68 -8.46 -7.38
N GLN A 47 4.43 -9.37 -6.77
CA GLN A 47 3.93 -10.39 -5.85
C GLN A 47 4.53 -10.28 -4.45
N SER A 48 5.68 -9.61 -4.33
CA SER A 48 6.46 -9.53 -3.10
C SER A 48 7.26 -8.24 -2.99
N LEU A 49 7.81 -7.97 -1.80
CA LEU A 49 8.69 -6.84 -1.53
C LEU A 49 10.09 -7.33 -1.14
N SER A 50 11.10 -6.91 -1.90
CA SER A 50 12.51 -7.20 -1.63
C SER A 50 12.94 -6.64 -0.26
N PRO A 51 13.82 -7.33 0.50
CA PRO A 51 14.39 -6.81 1.74
C PRO A 51 15.46 -5.74 1.48
N ASP A 52 15.96 -5.66 0.24
CA ASP A 52 16.97 -4.70 -0.16
C ASP A 52 16.46 -3.25 -0.02
N PRO A 53 17.34 -2.27 0.29
CA PRO A 53 16.93 -0.88 0.47
C PRO A 53 16.33 -0.25 -0.80
N TYR A 54 15.27 0.54 -0.61
CA TYR A 54 14.66 1.37 -1.65
C TYR A 54 14.99 2.85 -1.44
N VAL A 55 15.18 3.56 -2.55
CA VAL A 55 15.43 5.00 -2.56
C VAL A 55 14.33 5.71 -3.36
N ILE A 56 13.68 6.66 -2.70
CA ILE A 56 12.73 7.58 -3.30
C ILE A 56 13.51 8.81 -3.74
N HIS A 57 13.38 9.20 -5.00
CA HIS A 57 13.95 10.41 -5.56
C HIS A 57 12.88 11.36 -6.05
N LEU A 58 13.20 12.65 -6.02
CA LEU A 58 12.41 13.64 -6.75
C LEU A 58 12.99 13.87 -8.14
N VAL A 59 12.12 14.00 -9.12
CA VAL A 59 12.45 14.59 -10.42
C VAL A 59 12.33 16.09 -10.28
N LYS A 60 13.34 16.84 -10.75
CA LYS A 60 13.34 18.30 -10.68
C LYS A 60 12.13 18.85 -11.46
N PRO A 61 11.18 19.55 -10.81
CA PRO A 61 10.06 20.13 -11.52
C PRO A 61 10.56 21.19 -12.50
N LYS A 62 10.04 21.18 -13.73
CA LYS A 62 10.30 22.26 -14.70
C LYS A 62 9.05 23.13 -14.80
N ALA A 63 9.22 24.44 -14.71
CA ALA A 63 8.10 25.38 -14.79
C ALA A 63 7.33 25.24 -16.11
N SER A 64 8.04 25.03 -17.22
CA SER A 64 7.47 24.77 -18.56
C SER A 64 6.59 23.52 -18.62
N GLU A 65 6.86 22.53 -17.78
CA GLU A 65 6.17 21.24 -17.77
C GLU A 65 5.05 21.19 -16.72
N THR A 66 5.00 22.14 -15.79
CA THR A 66 4.05 22.13 -14.66
C THR A 66 3.02 23.26 -14.71
N LYS A 67 3.25 24.31 -15.51
CA LYS A 67 2.45 25.55 -15.50
C LYS A 67 2.31 26.20 -14.10
N LEU A 68 3.20 25.86 -13.17
CA LEU A 68 3.28 26.46 -11.84
C LEU A 68 4.20 27.68 -11.88
N THR A 69 3.87 28.70 -11.07
CA THR A 69 4.83 29.76 -10.77
C THR A 69 6.03 29.18 -10.00
N ALA A 70 7.14 29.92 -9.93
CA ALA A 70 8.30 29.52 -9.13
C ALA A 70 7.94 29.29 -7.65
N ALA A 71 7.09 30.15 -7.08
CA ALA A 71 6.63 30.03 -5.69
C ALA A 71 5.75 28.78 -5.47
N GLN A 72 4.82 28.49 -6.39
CA GLN A 72 4.01 27.29 -6.35
C GLN A 72 4.86 26.02 -6.51
N THR A 73 5.83 26.05 -7.41
CA THR A 73 6.77 24.94 -7.62
C THR A 73 7.55 24.62 -6.33
N LYS A 74 8.10 25.65 -5.67
CA LYS A 74 8.81 25.49 -4.39
C LYS A 74 7.91 24.93 -3.29
N THR A 75 6.65 25.37 -3.25
CA THR A 75 5.66 24.91 -2.28
C THR A 75 5.30 23.44 -2.50
N ALA A 76 4.97 23.07 -3.74
CA ALA A 76 4.68 21.69 -4.14
C ALA A 76 5.86 20.78 -3.83
N GLU A 77 7.09 21.18 -4.17
CA GLU A 77 8.28 20.40 -3.88
C GLU A 77 8.49 20.21 -2.37
N SER A 78 8.34 21.27 -1.57
CA SER A 78 8.48 21.20 -0.11
C SER A 78 7.47 20.22 0.51
N GLN A 79 6.21 20.27 0.07
CA GLN A 79 5.15 19.40 0.55
C GLN A 79 5.38 17.94 0.12
N LEU A 80 5.81 17.71 -1.12
CA LEU A 80 6.21 16.39 -1.60
C LEU A 80 7.37 15.82 -0.78
N ARG A 81 8.46 16.58 -0.59
CA ARG A 81 9.60 16.14 0.24
C ARG A 81 9.16 15.75 1.65
N ALA A 82 8.36 16.60 2.30
CA ALA A 82 7.88 16.34 3.64
C ALA A 82 7.04 15.07 3.70
N GLN A 83 6.13 14.87 2.74
CA GLN A 83 5.28 13.67 2.71
C GLN A 83 6.08 12.42 2.37
N LEU A 84 6.93 12.45 1.34
CA LEU A 84 7.75 11.30 0.93
C LEU A 84 8.69 10.85 2.06
N LYS A 85 9.26 11.79 2.83
CA LYS A 85 10.05 11.46 4.02
C LYS A 85 9.23 10.71 5.07
N LYS A 86 7.99 11.15 5.33
CA LYS A 86 7.08 10.46 6.26
C LYS A 86 6.68 9.09 5.74
N THR A 87 6.34 8.98 4.45
CA THR A 87 5.95 7.70 3.82
C THR A 87 7.12 6.70 3.86
N ALA A 88 8.35 7.13 3.55
CA ALA A 88 9.54 6.28 3.66
C ALA A 88 9.72 5.74 5.08
N ALA A 89 9.64 6.60 6.10
CA ALA A 89 9.76 6.20 7.49
C ALA A 89 8.68 5.18 7.92
N GLN A 90 7.43 5.39 7.48
CA GLN A 90 6.34 4.46 7.74
C GLN A 90 6.60 3.09 7.10
N LEU A 91 6.98 3.06 5.82
CA LEU A 91 7.26 1.83 5.10
C LEU A 91 8.37 1.04 5.78
N THR A 92 9.45 1.70 6.21
CA THR A 92 10.51 1.04 6.98
C THR A 92 10.01 0.47 8.29
N ALA A 93 9.24 1.24 9.06
CA ALA A 93 8.69 0.76 10.33
C ALA A 93 7.74 -0.44 10.15
N ILE A 94 6.95 -0.46 9.07
CA ILE A 94 5.94 -1.50 8.82
C ILE A 94 6.56 -2.78 8.27
N THR A 95 7.49 -2.65 7.32
CA THR A 95 8.01 -3.77 6.53
C THR A 95 9.38 -4.27 6.98
N GLY A 96 10.13 -3.46 7.73
CA GLY A 96 11.54 -3.71 8.05
C GLY A 96 12.51 -3.42 6.90
N THR A 97 12.03 -3.28 5.65
CA THR A 97 12.86 -2.88 4.51
C THR A 97 13.21 -1.39 4.61
N LYS A 98 14.48 -1.02 4.37
CA LYS A 98 14.91 0.38 4.44
C LYS A 98 14.37 1.18 3.25
N PHE A 99 13.66 2.27 3.51
CA PHE A 99 13.21 3.26 2.54
C PHE A 99 13.81 4.61 2.90
N THR A 100 14.36 5.32 1.92
CA THR A 100 14.93 6.65 2.15
C THR A 100 14.51 7.64 1.06
N LEU A 101 14.38 8.91 1.42
CA LEU A 101 14.28 9.99 0.45
C LEU A 101 15.69 10.53 0.17
N ALA A 102 16.10 10.55 -1.09
CA ALA A 102 17.36 11.15 -1.50
C ALA A 102 17.31 12.69 -1.41
N GLY A 103 18.44 13.32 -1.07
CA GLY A 103 18.53 14.78 -0.97
C GLY A 103 18.45 15.50 -2.32
N GLY A 104 19.04 14.91 -3.36
CA GLY A 104 19.13 15.49 -4.71
C GLY A 104 17.96 15.16 -5.63
N TYR A 105 18.09 15.58 -6.89
CA TYR A 105 17.19 15.20 -7.96
C TYR A 105 17.70 13.99 -8.72
N HIS A 106 16.77 13.21 -9.26
CA HIS A 106 17.07 12.14 -10.20
C HIS A 106 16.55 12.51 -11.59
N LYS A 107 17.15 11.89 -12.61
CA LYS A 107 16.63 11.96 -13.98
C LYS A 107 15.20 11.38 -14.01
N GLU A 108 14.39 11.91 -14.89
CA GLU A 108 13.08 11.35 -15.16
C GLU A 108 13.18 9.89 -15.62
N GLN A 109 12.30 9.03 -15.10
CA GLN A 109 12.07 7.68 -15.61
C GLN A 109 10.71 7.61 -16.30
N ASN A 110 10.64 6.85 -17.39
CA ASN A 110 9.44 6.72 -18.23
C ASN A 110 9.19 5.29 -18.74
N ALA A 111 10.06 4.34 -18.40
CA ALA A 111 9.94 2.95 -18.80
C ALA A 111 10.58 2.02 -17.76
N CYS A 112 10.02 0.82 -17.60
CA CYS A 112 10.59 -0.17 -16.67
C CYS A 112 11.94 -0.73 -17.14
N SER A 113 12.22 -0.73 -18.45
CA SER A 113 13.49 -1.17 -19.01
C SER A 113 14.68 -0.26 -18.62
N THR A 114 14.40 1.00 -18.27
CA THR A 114 15.41 1.99 -17.86
C THR A 114 15.32 2.33 -16.37
N ALA A 115 14.36 1.73 -15.64
CA ALA A 115 14.20 1.92 -14.22
C ALA A 115 15.31 1.19 -13.46
N GLU A 116 15.96 1.91 -12.56
CA GLU A 116 16.96 1.34 -11.66
C GLU A 116 16.28 0.51 -10.56
N ARG A 117 16.88 -0.63 -10.21
CA ARG A 117 16.32 -1.52 -9.18
C ARG A 117 16.25 -0.80 -7.83
N HIS A 118 15.10 -0.93 -7.18
CA HIS A 118 14.75 -0.31 -5.90
C HIS A 118 14.77 1.24 -5.91
N VAL A 119 14.63 1.86 -7.08
CA VAL A 119 14.50 3.31 -7.23
C VAL A 119 13.06 3.67 -7.57
N ILE A 120 12.47 4.56 -6.77
CA ILE A 120 11.16 5.16 -7.04
C ILE A 120 11.38 6.64 -7.34
N THR A 121 11.02 7.09 -8.54
CA THR A 121 11.10 8.51 -8.90
C THR A 121 9.73 9.16 -8.79
N VAL A 122 9.67 10.36 -8.22
CA VAL A 122 8.42 11.11 -8.04
C VAL A 122 8.60 12.49 -8.64
N GLY A 123 7.71 12.89 -9.54
CA GLY A 123 7.76 14.21 -10.14
C GLY A 123 6.38 14.84 -10.32
N VAL A 124 6.40 16.10 -10.73
CA VAL A 124 5.18 16.89 -10.96
C VAL A 124 5.09 17.22 -12.45
N LYS A 125 3.91 17.03 -13.04
CA LYS A 125 3.65 17.35 -14.45
C LYS A 125 2.30 17.99 -14.62
N TYR A 126 2.18 18.87 -15.60
CA TYR A 126 0.90 19.41 -16.02
C TYR A 126 0.18 18.40 -16.90
N ARG A 127 -1.04 18.05 -16.51
CA ARG A 127 -1.98 17.31 -17.34
C ARG A 127 -3.28 18.11 -17.34
N PRO A 128 -3.69 18.70 -18.46
CA PRO A 128 -4.89 19.51 -18.50
C PRO A 128 -6.12 18.65 -18.21
N PHE A 129 -7.02 19.16 -17.37
CA PHE A 129 -8.41 18.74 -17.45
C PHE A 129 -9.01 19.11 -18.80
N MET A 130 -9.51 18.13 -19.55
CA MET A 130 -10.33 18.40 -20.73
C MET A 130 -11.77 18.00 -20.40
N PRO A 131 -12.78 18.83 -20.72
CA PRO A 131 -14.18 18.43 -20.60
C PRO A 131 -14.43 17.09 -21.31
N GLY A 132 -15.00 16.12 -20.59
CA GLY A 132 -15.23 14.76 -21.10
C GLY A 132 -14.08 13.75 -20.86
N ASN A 133 -12.90 14.22 -20.45
CA ASN A 133 -11.83 13.34 -19.98
C ASN A 133 -11.92 13.15 -18.46
N LYS A 134 -11.44 11.98 -18.02
CA LYS A 134 -11.29 11.72 -16.59
C LYS A 134 -10.36 12.80 -15.96
N PRO A 135 -10.65 13.28 -14.74
CA PRO A 135 -9.87 14.34 -14.08
C PRO A 135 -8.37 14.01 -14.04
N GLY A 136 -7.52 15.04 -14.01
CA GLY A 136 -6.08 14.87 -13.83
C GLY A 136 -5.81 13.98 -12.63
N TYR A 137 -5.12 12.86 -12.86
CA TYR A 137 -4.78 11.86 -11.85
C TYR A 137 -3.29 11.88 -11.61
N SER A 138 -2.89 11.78 -10.34
CA SER A 138 -1.61 11.17 -10.03
C SER A 138 -1.56 9.73 -10.54
N GLN A 139 -0.40 9.28 -11.01
CA GLN A 139 -0.25 7.95 -11.57
C GLN A 139 1.07 7.33 -11.13
N ALA A 140 0.98 6.20 -10.44
CA ALA A 140 2.07 5.27 -10.27
C ALA A 140 2.23 4.36 -11.50
N HIS A 141 3.49 4.23 -11.90
CA HIS A 141 3.96 3.30 -12.91
C HIS A 141 4.96 2.34 -12.27
N PRO A 142 4.47 1.41 -11.43
CA PRO A 142 5.29 0.38 -10.81
C PRO A 142 5.93 -0.53 -11.85
N CYS A 143 7.15 -0.96 -11.53
CA CYS A 143 7.87 -1.97 -12.27
C CYS A 143 8.08 -3.22 -11.40
N SER A 144 8.12 -4.39 -12.02
CA SER A 144 8.34 -5.68 -11.34
C SER A 144 9.65 -6.33 -11.78
N ALA A 145 10.35 -6.97 -10.84
CA ALA A 145 11.49 -7.81 -11.15
C ALA A 145 11.05 -9.05 -11.97
N SER A 146 11.72 -9.32 -13.09
CA SER A 146 11.35 -10.45 -13.96
C SER A 146 11.52 -11.81 -13.28
N GLY A 147 12.60 -11.97 -12.51
CA GLY A 147 13.01 -13.25 -11.90
C GLY A 147 12.21 -13.68 -10.67
N ASN A 148 11.94 -12.77 -9.74
CA ASN A 148 11.29 -13.10 -8.46
C ASN A 148 10.00 -12.32 -8.20
N LYS A 149 9.50 -11.58 -9.20
CA LYS A 149 8.25 -10.80 -9.14
C LYS A 149 8.19 -9.80 -7.98
N SER A 150 9.33 -9.41 -7.38
CA SER A 150 9.35 -8.40 -6.34
C SER A 150 9.17 -7.00 -6.93
N ALA A 151 8.68 -6.04 -6.14
CA ALA A 151 8.63 -4.64 -6.54
C ALA A 151 10.03 -4.14 -6.98
N TRP A 152 10.15 -3.62 -8.19
CA TRP A 152 11.41 -3.09 -8.74
C TRP A 152 11.60 -1.61 -8.43
N GLY A 153 10.52 -0.89 -8.10
CA GLY A 153 10.48 0.57 -8.05
C GLY A 153 9.58 1.11 -9.17
N GLY A 154 10.01 2.17 -9.85
CA GLY A 154 9.29 2.77 -10.97
C GLY A 154 9.17 4.29 -10.81
N TRP A 155 8.11 4.87 -11.37
CA TRP A 155 7.91 6.32 -11.29
C TRP A 155 6.47 6.71 -10.96
N ILE A 156 6.33 7.90 -10.41
CA ILE A 156 5.06 8.52 -10.05
C ILE A 156 5.03 9.92 -10.64
N TRP A 157 3.96 10.23 -11.38
CA TRP A 157 3.65 11.59 -11.80
C TRP A 157 2.49 12.13 -11.00
N VAL A 158 2.70 13.30 -10.39
CA VAL A 158 1.69 14.04 -9.66
C VAL A 158 1.24 15.19 -10.53
N ASP A 159 -0.06 15.30 -10.76
CA ASP A 159 -0.59 16.39 -11.56
C ASP A 159 -0.40 17.73 -10.86
N SER A 160 0.10 18.71 -11.61
CA SER A 160 0.47 20.03 -11.07
C SER A 160 -0.75 20.87 -10.69
N GLU A 161 -1.92 20.59 -11.27
CA GLU A 161 -3.15 21.35 -11.06
C GLU A 161 -3.61 21.30 -9.58
N TYR A 162 -3.16 20.31 -8.80
CA TYR A 162 -3.38 20.24 -7.34
C TYR A 162 -2.74 21.38 -6.55
N TRP A 163 -1.78 22.08 -7.14
CA TRP A 163 -1.01 23.17 -6.51
C TRP A 163 -1.41 24.55 -7.04
N LYS A 164 -2.38 24.60 -7.96
CA LYS A 164 -2.91 25.83 -8.54
C LYS A 164 -4.34 26.09 -8.02
N PRO A 165 -4.57 27.19 -7.31
CA PRO A 165 -5.93 27.58 -6.91
C PRO A 165 -6.86 27.72 -8.12
N GLY A 166 -8.07 27.18 -8.04
CA GLY A 166 -9.12 27.36 -9.05
C GLY A 166 -9.21 26.28 -10.13
N ASP A 167 -8.18 25.44 -10.32
CA ASP A 167 -8.23 24.30 -11.26
C ASP A 167 -8.75 23.04 -10.55
N TYR A 168 -8.10 22.65 -9.44
CA TYR A 168 -8.54 21.59 -8.54
C TYR A 168 -8.24 21.94 -7.09
N ALA A 169 -9.27 22.29 -6.32
CA ALA A 169 -9.12 22.49 -4.89
C ALA A 169 -8.99 21.15 -4.17
N ILE A 170 -7.75 20.67 -3.99
CA ILE A 170 -7.45 19.50 -3.17
C ILE A 170 -6.81 19.93 -1.85
N GLY A 171 -7.43 19.55 -0.74
CA GLY A 171 -6.92 19.89 0.58
C GLY A 171 -5.59 19.19 0.88
N PRO A 172 -4.71 19.76 1.73
CA PRO A 172 -3.41 19.17 2.05
C PRO A 172 -3.46 17.71 2.52
N ALA A 173 -4.52 17.34 3.26
CA ALA A 173 -4.70 15.98 3.73
C ALA A 173 -4.90 14.97 2.59
N ARG A 174 -5.66 15.36 1.55
CA ARG A 174 -5.93 14.50 0.41
C ARG A 174 -4.70 14.34 -0.48
N ILE A 175 -3.88 15.39 -0.63
CA ILE A 175 -2.57 15.28 -1.29
C ILE A 175 -1.67 14.29 -0.55
N SER A 176 -1.60 14.39 0.78
CA SER A 176 -0.83 13.45 1.59
C SER A 176 -1.29 12.00 1.43
N ASN A 177 -2.61 11.76 1.42
CA ASN A 177 -3.17 10.42 1.16
C ASN A 177 -2.82 9.93 -0.23
N MET A 178 -3.02 10.77 -1.25
CA MET A 178 -2.68 10.48 -2.65
C MET A 178 -1.20 10.10 -2.80
N MET A 179 -0.28 10.82 -2.16
CA MET A 179 1.14 10.46 -2.27
C MET A 179 1.46 9.10 -1.67
N SER A 180 0.90 8.78 -0.51
CA SER A 180 1.06 7.45 0.08
C SER A 180 0.37 6.38 -0.76
N HIS A 181 -0.76 6.69 -1.39
CA HIS A 181 -1.47 5.79 -2.31
C HIS A 181 -0.60 5.42 -3.53
N GLU A 182 -0.04 6.41 -4.23
CA GLU A 182 0.82 6.15 -5.39
C GLU A 182 2.10 5.41 -5.00
N ILE A 183 2.71 5.76 -3.87
CA ILE A 183 3.87 5.01 -3.37
C ILE A 183 3.49 3.57 -3.02
N GLY A 184 2.30 3.35 -2.46
CA GLY A 184 1.74 2.02 -2.22
C GLY A 184 1.70 1.19 -3.49
N HIS A 185 1.24 1.76 -4.61
CA HIS A 185 1.31 1.11 -5.92
C HIS A 185 2.74 0.79 -6.35
N SER A 186 3.67 1.74 -6.22
CA SER A 186 5.09 1.55 -6.60
C SER A 186 5.77 0.38 -5.86
N ILE A 187 5.27 -0.01 -4.69
CA ILE A 187 5.82 -1.11 -3.89
C ILE A 187 4.95 -2.38 -3.89
N GLY A 188 3.84 -2.37 -4.64
CA GLY A 188 3.06 -3.58 -4.90
C GLY A 188 1.71 -3.67 -4.21
N LEU A 189 1.15 -2.60 -3.65
CA LEU A 189 -0.25 -2.59 -3.22
C LEU A 189 -1.18 -2.23 -4.40
N ASP A 190 -2.36 -2.81 -4.41
CA ASP A 190 -3.42 -2.52 -5.38
C ASP A 190 -4.63 -1.91 -4.68
N HIS A 191 -5.54 -1.37 -5.49
CA HIS A 191 -6.85 -0.93 -5.02
C HIS A 191 -7.58 -2.07 -4.33
N ALA A 192 -8.05 -1.79 -3.11
CA ALA A 192 -8.79 -2.73 -2.29
C ALA A 192 -10.31 -2.54 -2.40
N ASN A 193 -10.75 -1.79 -3.42
CA ASN A 193 -12.18 -1.57 -3.64
C ASN A 193 -12.86 -2.90 -3.91
N VAL A 194 -14.02 -3.06 -3.27
CA VAL A 194 -14.92 -4.20 -3.42
C VAL A 194 -16.30 -3.62 -3.61
N ASP A 195 -17.12 -4.27 -4.43
CA ASP A 195 -18.53 -3.90 -4.61
C ASP A 195 -19.18 -3.73 -3.23
N GLY A 196 -19.71 -2.54 -3.02
CA GLY A 196 -20.09 -2.03 -1.72
C GLY A 196 -21.35 -2.68 -1.13
N PRO A 197 -21.93 -2.06 -0.10
CA PRO A 197 -23.14 -2.55 0.56
C PRO A 197 -24.40 -2.55 -0.31
N ASP A 198 -24.43 -1.79 -1.41
CA ASP A 198 -25.54 -1.77 -2.35
C ASP A 198 -25.48 -2.95 -3.35
N ALA A 199 -24.35 -3.66 -3.40
CA ALA A 199 -24.12 -4.91 -4.13
C ALA A 199 -24.62 -4.82 -5.59
N ASN A 200 -24.35 -3.68 -6.22
CA ASN A 200 -24.90 -3.33 -7.52
C ASN A 200 -24.11 -3.97 -8.69
N LYS A 201 -23.14 -4.86 -8.37
CA LYS A 201 -22.20 -5.53 -9.28
C LYS A 201 -21.20 -4.59 -9.92
N THR A 202 -21.08 -3.36 -9.43
CA THR A 202 -20.07 -2.39 -9.87
C THR A 202 -19.25 -1.96 -8.66
N VAL A 203 -17.95 -1.78 -8.88
CA VAL A 203 -17.04 -1.31 -7.83
C VAL A 203 -16.94 0.20 -7.96
N ASP A 204 -17.68 0.92 -7.14
CA ASP A 204 -17.73 2.38 -7.20
C ASP A 204 -16.52 3.03 -6.48
N PRO A 205 -16.22 4.30 -6.81
CA PRO A 205 -15.25 5.09 -6.07
C PRO A 205 -15.53 5.09 -4.56
N PHE A 206 -14.48 4.89 -3.76
CA PHE A 206 -14.50 4.81 -2.30
C PHE A 206 -15.25 3.62 -1.69
N GLU A 207 -15.66 2.65 -2.50
CA GLU A 207 -16.25 1.41 -1.98
C GLU A 207 -15.19 0.47 -1.41
N CYS A 208 -14.87 0.73 -0.14
CA CYS A 208 -13.95 -0.11 0.62
C CYS A 208 -14.47 -0.32 2.03
N VAL A 209 -13.88 -1.31 2.68
CA VAL A 209 -14.04 -1.49 4.12
C VAL A 209 -13.75 -0.18 4.86
N SER A 210 -14.58 0.14 5.85
CA SER A 210 -14.38 1.29 6.71
C SER A 210 -14.65 0.95 8.17
N ASN A 211 -14.10 1.75 9.08
CA ASN A 211 -14.38 1.63 10.52
C ASN A 211 -15.37 2.71 10.98
N SER A 212 -15.73 2.70 12.26
CA SER A 212 -16.59 3.73 12.87
C SER A 212 -16.01 5.15 12.78
N SER A 213 -14.67 5.27 12.68
CA SER A 213 -13.98 6.54 12.45
C SER A 213 -13.99 7.00 10.98
N LYS A 214 -14.60 6.23 10.08
CA LYS A 214 -14.58 6.42 8.63
C LYS A 214 -13.17 6.41 8.04
N ASP A 215 -12.23 5.72 8.68
CA ASP A 215 -10.98 5.36 8.02
C ASP A 215 -11.28 4.29 6.98
N THR A 216 -10.62 4.40 5.83
CA THR A 216 -10.59 3.41 4.75
C THR A 216 -9.12 3.07 4.46
N PRO A 217 -8.81 1.97 3.76
CA PRO A 217 -7.46 1.77 3.24
C PRO A 217 -7.00 3.01 2.46
N VAL A 218 -5.74 3.41 2.62
CA VAL A 218 -5.14 4.46 1.76
C VAL A 218 -5.26 4.04 0.30
N MET A 219 -5.12 2.75 0.02
CA MET A 219 -5.29 2.16 -1.31
C MET A 219 -6.75 2.13 -1.81
N CYS A 220 -7.73 2.59 -1.03
CA CYS A 220 -9.09 2.73 -1.54
C CYS A 220 -9.12 3.79 -2.65
N SER A 221 -9.47 3.40 -3.86
CA SER A 221 -9.56 4.28 -5.01
C SER A 221 -10.73 5.25 -4.86
N PRO A 222 -10.58 6.53 -5.25
CA PRO A 222 -9.40 7.14 -5.87
C PRO A 222 -8.28 7.56 -4.91
N ASN A 223 -8.57 7.77 -3.62
CA ASN A 223 -7.56 8.07 -2.59
C ASN A 223 -8.18 8.10 -1.17
N GLY A 224 -8.31 6.92 -0.55
CA GLY A 224 -8.87 6.73 0.78
C GLY A 224 -7.96 7.21 1.91
N GLY A 225 -7.96 6.47 3.01
CA GLY A 225 -7.21 6.79 4.22
C GLY A 225 -8.11 7.34 5.33
N HIS A 226 -7.53 8.20 6.17
CA HIS A 226 -8.20 8.68 7.37
C HIS A 226 -9.29 9.71 7.06
N GLY A 227 -10.54 9.30 7.23
CA GLY A 227 -11.73 10.13 7.02
C GLY A 227 -12.21 10.86 8.27
N ARG A 228 -13.29 11.63 8.09
CA ARG A 228 -14.03 12.29 9.16
C ARG A 228 -15.32 11.51 9.43
N ALA A 229 -15.45 10.94 10.63
CA ALA A 229 -16.72 10.43 11.11
C ALA A 229 -17.76 11.55 11.30
N LYS A 230 -19.05 11.20 11.35
CA LYS A 230 -20.12 12.16 11.67
C LYS A 230 -19.83 12.78 13.05
N GLY A 231 -19.70 14.11 13.11
CA GLY A 231 -19.30 14.84 14.33
C GLY A 231 -17.79 14.91 14.62
N GLY A 232 -16.93 14.27 13.81
CA GLY A 232 -15.47 14.36 13.95
C GLY A 232 -14.90 15.72 13.50
N SER A 233 -13.64 16.01 13.85
CA SER A 233 -12.96 17.26 13.51
C SER A 233 -12.00 17.13 12.31
N GLU A 234 -11.78 18.22 11.57
CA GLU A 234 -10.74 18.27 10.53
C GLU A 234 -9.32 18.05 11.07
N ALA A 235 -9.09 18.39 12.34
CA ALA A 235 -7.79 18.24 12.98
C ALA A 235 -7.31 16.79 12.96
N ARG A 236 -8.22 15.82 13.14
CA ARG A 236 -7.90 14.40 13.03
C ARG A 236 -7.43 14.04 11.62
N VAL A 237 -8.20 14.42 10.61
CA VAL A 237 -7.89 14.13 9.20
C VAL A 237 -6.52 14.73 8.84
N LYS A 238 -6.23 15.95 9.27
CA LYS A 238 -4.92 16.60 9.08
C LYS A 238 -3.79 15.87 9.81
N LYS A 239 -4.02 15.41 11.05
CA LYS A 239 -3.02 14.68 11.86
C LYS A 239 -2.59 13.35 11.23
N TYR A 240 -3.55 12.61 10.69
CA TYR A 240 -3.32 11.26 10.16
C TYR A 240 -3.19 11.22 8.63
N ALA A 241 -3.17 12.36 7.96
CA ALA A 241 -3.05 12.43 6.51
C ALA A 241 -1.79 11.72 5.99
N GLY A 242 -1.97 10.88 4.97
CA GLY A 242 -0.93 10.07 4.35
C GLY A 242 -0.39 8.94 5.23
N GLN A 243 -1.03 8.64 6.36
CA GLN A 243 -0.67 7.47 7.17
C GLN A 243 -1.34 6.21 6.62
N TYR A 244 -0.56 5.13 6.48
CA TYR A 244 -1.10 3.83 6.15
C TYR A 244 -2.00 3.34 7.28
N THR A 245 -3.18 2.85 6.92
CA THR A 245 -4.14 2.35 7.88
C THR A 245 -3.82 0.89 8.25
N LYS A 246 -4.56 0.34 9.23
CA LYS A 246 -4.41 -1.07 9.63
C LYS A 246 -4.57 -2.05 8.47
N TRP A 247 -5.38 -1.71 7.46
CA TRP A 247 -5.62 -2.56 6.30
C TRP A 247 -4.42 -2.55 5.36
N ASP A 248 -3.90 -1.35 5.04
CA ASP A 248 -2.69 -1.22 4.22
C ASP A 248 -1.49 -1.89 4.91
N ILE A 249 -1.35 -1.73 6.23
CA ILE A 249 -0.30 -2.36 7.05
C ILE A 249 -0.34 -3.90 6.91
N ALA A 250 -1.52 -4.50 6.88
CA ALA A 250 -1.65 -5.94 6.68
C ALA A 250 -1.15 -6.37 5.29
N GLY A 251 -1.52 -5.63 4.24
CA GLY A 251 -1.04 -5.88 2.87
C GLY A 251 0.47 -5.69 2.72
N LEU A 252 1.04 -4.65 3.34
CA LEU A 252 2.48 -4.40 3.35
C LEU A 252 3.27 -5.52 4.03
N LYS A 253 2.74 -6.06 5.14
CA LYS A 253 3.33 -7.22 5.81
C LYS A 253 3.23 -8.49 4.95
N ALA A 254 2.11 -8.70 4.27
CA ALA A 254 1.94 -9.81 3.34
C ALA A 254 2.93 -9.73 2.17
N LEU A 255 3.09 -8.56 1.53
CA LEU A 255 4.10 -8.31 0.49
C LEU A 255 5.50 -8.71 0.94
N LYS A 256 5.90 -8.29 2.15
CA LYS A 256 7.21 -8.62 2.71
C LYS A 256 7.35 -10.11 2.99
N ALA A 257 6.30 -10.75 3.49
CA ALA A 257 6.29 -12.18 3.82
C ALA A 257 6.38 -13.06 2.57
N ASN A 258 5.73 -12.68 1.46
CA ASN A 258 5.78 -13.41 0.18
C ASN A 258 7.19 -13.44 -0.43
N PHE A 259 8.08 -12.49 -0.09
CA PHE A 259 9.48 -12.55 -0.56
C PHE A 259 10.30 -13.61 0.17
N SER A 260 9.97 -13.88 1.43
CA SER A 260 10.76 -14.74 2.32
C SER A 260 10.32 -16.20 2.26
N ARG A 261 9.43 -16.56 1.33
CA ARG A 261 8.89 -17.91 1.14
C ARG A 261 9.51 -18.59 -0.07
#